data_AF-A0A7S2DGU6-F1
#
_entry.id   AF-A0A7S2DGU6-F1
#
_cell.length_a   1.000
_cell.length_b   1.000
_cell.length_c   1.000
_cell.angle_alpha   90.00
_cell.angle_beta   90.00
_cell.angle_gamma   90.00
#
_symmetry.space_group_name_H-M   'P 1'
#
loop_
_entity.id
_entity.type
_entity.pdbx_description
1 polymer ?
#
loop_
_entity_poly.entity_id
_entity_poly.type
_entity_poly.pdbx_seq_one_letter_code
_entity_poly.pdbx_strand_id
1 'polypeptide(L)'
;SRASGAGRAMIRYSNGGYHHILNLFKGSGSTFPFALKIALPCALISALLKWAIDQRYISTLSFSGEITEIINNGLWNSFSFLVGFLIVFRTSQSYSRFWDACGCVAAMRSHWFDAANCLTAFCAHYTGNQDDVVTFKHRVIRLISLLHALALAEMEDSDDGTYLAFSTELIDPDGLDAEALHE
;
A
#
# COMPACT_ATOMS: atom_id res chain seq x y z
N SER A 1 -18.83 10.69 20.60
CA SER A 1 -17.87 9.85 21.34
C SER A 1 -16.89 9.28 20.33
N ARG A 2 -15.64 9.77 20.33
CA ARG A 2 -14.60 9.42 19.33
C ARG A 2 -13.95 8.09 19.72
N ALA A 3 -14.32 7.01 19.03
CA ALA A 3 -13.54 5.79 19.06
C ALA A 3 -12.35 5.95 18.11
N SER A 4 -11.16 6.11 18.69
CA SER A 4 -9.89 5.98 17.99
C SER A 4 -9.69 4.52 17.59
N GLY A 5 -10.25 4.14 16.44
CA GLY A 5 -9.88 2.91 15.76
C GLY A 5 -8.41 2.99 15.38
N ALA A 6 -7.64 1.99 15.77
CA ALA A 6 -6.24 1.83 15.40
C ALA A 6 -6.13 1.68 13.88
N GLY A 7 -6.12 2.81 13.18
CA GLY A 7 -5.91 2.86 11.74
C GLY A 7 -4.58 2.20 11.43
N ARG A 8 -4.63 1.15 10.61
CA ARG A 8 -3.50 0.52 9.91
C ARG A 8 -2.47 1.62 9.64
N ALA A 9 -1.32 1.53 10.29
CA ALA A 9 -0.38 2.64 10.42
C ALA A 9 0.10 3.12 9.05
N MET A 10 -0.67 4.03 8.44
CA MET A 10 -0.28 4.78 7.27
C MET A 10 1.00 5.51 7.66
N ILE A 11 2.08 5.24 6.93
CA ILE A 11 3.36 5.84 7.21
C ILE A 11 3.20 7.35 6.97
N ARG A 12 2.99 8.12 8.04
CA ARG A 12 3.03 9.57 7.99
C ARG A 12 4.46 9.99 7.75
N TYR A 13 4.79 10.23 6.48
CA TYR A 13 6.04 10.84 6.07
C TYR A 13 6.01 12.32 6.45
N SER A 14 6.72 12.66 7.53
CA SER A 14 7.03 14.05 7.85
C SER A 14 8.12 14.53 6.89
N ASN A 15 7.74 15.29 5.87
CA ASN A 15 8.68 15.87 4.92
C ASN A 15 9.32 17.12 5.54
N GLY A 16 10.59 17.02 5.93
CA GLY A 16 11.38 18.16 6.42
C GLY A 16 12.80 17.77 6.87
N GLY A 17 13.82 18.38 6.27
CA GLY A 17 15.22 18.37 6.74
C GLY A 17 15.80 17.00 7.18
N TYR A 18 16.40 16.97 8.36
CA TYR A 18 17.07 15.78 8.94
C TYR A 18 16.12 14.62 9.31
N HIS A 19 14.80 14.77 9.15
CA HIS A 19 13.83 13.74 9.52
C HIS A 19 13.83 12.53 8.57
N HIS A 20 14.48 12.60 7.40
CA HIS A 20 14.64 11.44 6.50
C HIS A 20 15.41 10.28 7.16
N ILE A 21 16.46 10.60 7.93
CA ILE A 21 17.28 9.59 8.62
C ILE A 21 16.56 9.07 9.87
N LEU A 22 15.88 9.95 10.60
CA LEU A 22 15.12 9.56 11.80
C LEU A 22 13.89 8.71 11.45
N ASN A 23 13.31 8.86 10.26
CA ASN A 23 12.23 8.00 9.78
C ASN A 23 12.69 6.56 9.49
N LEU A 24 13.98 6.30 9.24
CA LEU A 24 14.50 4.93 9.06
C LEU A 24 14.39 4.09 10.35
N PHE A 25 14.57 4.73 11.51
CA PHE A 25 14.51 4.09 12.83
C PHE A 25 13.11 4.08 13.45
N LYS A 26 12.08 4.54 12.72
CA LYS A 26 10.71 4.56 13.22
C LYS A 26 10.13 3.14 13.21
N GLY A 27 9.76 2.63 14.39
CA GLY A 27 9.35 1.23 14.58
C GLY A 27 8.02 0.79 13.93
N SER A 28 7.20 1.72 13.43
CA SER A 28 5.94 1.41 12.73
C SER A 28 6.08 1.65 11.23
N GLY A 29 5.96 0.58 10.43
CA GLY A 29 6.05 0.61 8.96
C GLY A 29 7.47 0.53 8.39
N SER A 30 8.50 0.37 9.22
CA SER A 30 9.89 0.22 8.76
C SER A 30 10.18 -1.22 8.32
N THR A 31 10.94 -1.36 7.23
CA THR A 31 11.46 -2.65 6.73
C THR A 31 12.61 -3.19 7.59
N PHE A 32 13.18 -2.36 8.46
CA PHE A 32 14.31 -2.70 9.32
C PHE A 32 14.05 -3.85 10.31
N PRO A 33 12.98 -3.86 11.13
CA PRO A 33 12.71 -4.98 12.04
C PRO A 33 12.45 -6.30 11.29
N PHE A 34 11.88 -6.23 10.08
CA PHE A 34 11.67 -7.41 9.25
C PHE A 34 13.00 -7.94 8.67
N ALA A 35 13.83 -7.05 8.11
CA ALA A 35 15.15 -7.42 7.60
C ALA A 35 16.05 -7.98 8.72
N LEU A 36 15.99 -7.40 9.92
CA LEU A 36 16.79 -7.83 11.06
C LEU A 36 16.41 -9.24 11.55
N LYS A 37 15.12 -9.60 11.53
CA LYS A 37 14.65 -10.97 11.86
C LYS A 37 15.26 -12.04 10.94
N ILE A 38 15.51 -11.71 9.67
CA ILE A 38 16.09 -12.61 8.68
C ILE A 38 17.62 -12.55 8.72
N ALA A 39 18.20 -11.36 8.92
CA ALA A 39 19.63 -11.16 8.94
C ALA A 39 20.30 -11.77 10.19
N LEU A 40 19.65 -11.75 11.35
CA LEU A 40 20.19 -12.31 12.60
C LEU A 40 20.55 -13.80 12.52
N PRO A 41 19.67 -14.72 12.09
CA PRO A 41 20.04 -16.13 11.99
C PRO A 41 21.14 -16.36 10.96
N CYS A 42 21.13 -15.64 9.84
CA CYS A 42 22.18 -15.73 8.82
C CYS A 42 23.54 -15.28 9.36
N ALA A 43 23.58 -14.17 10.12
CA ALA A 43 24.78 -13.66 10.76
C ALA A 43 25.30 -14.61 11.85
N LEU A 44 24.40 -15.18 12.66
CA LEU A 44 24.76 -16.17 13.69
C LEU A 44 25.35 -17.44 13.08
N ILE A 45 24.75 -17.98 12.03
CA ILE A 45 25.28 -19.16 11.32
C ILE A 45 26.67 -18.86 10.75
N SER A 46 26.83 -17.70 10.12
CA SER A 46 28.13 -17.27 9.56
C SER A 46 29.19 -17.10 10.64
N ALA A 47 28.84 -16.53 11.80
CA ALA A 47 29.73 -16.36 12.93
C ALA A 47 30.12 -17.70 13.59
N LEU A 48 29.15 -18.60 13.78
CA LEU A 48 29.38 -19.96 14.30
C LEU A 48 30.30 -20.76 13.37
N LEU A 49 30.08 -20.66 12.05
CA LEU A 49 30.93 -21.31 11.06
C LEU A 49 32.36 -20.79 11.11
N LYS A 50 32.55 -19.46 11.21
CA LYS A 50 33.89 -18.85 11.34
C LYS A 50 34.60 -19.28 12.62
N TRP A 51 33.88 -19.32 13.74
CA TRP A 51 34.41 -19.77 15.02
C TRP A 51 34.81 -21.25 15.01
N ALA A 52 34.00 -22.11 14.36
CA ALA A 52 34.29 -23.54 14.22
C ALA A 52 35.52 -23.84 13.33
N ILE A 53 35.76 -23.00 12.30
CA ILE A 53 36.95 -23.08 11.45
C ILE A 53 38.22 -22.67 12.24
N ASP A 54 38.13 -21.60 13.03
CA ASP A 54 39.26 -21.06 13.82
C ASP A 54 39.73 -22.05 14.90
N GLN A 55 38.79 -22.81 15.51
CA GLN A 55 39.07 -23.86 16.49
C GLN A 55 39.65 -25.17 15.88
N ARG A 56 40.07 -25.16 14.60
CA ARG A 56 40.68 -26.30 13.88
C ARG A 56 39.86 -27.60 13.84
N TYR A 57 38.56 -27.54 14.08
CA TYR A 57 37.68 -28.72 14.10
C TYR A 57 37.48 -29.33 12.70
N ILE A 58 37.66 -28.52 11.64
CA ILE A 58 37.47 -28.91 10.24
C ILE A 58 38.74 -28.54 9.45
N SER A 59 39.79 -29.36 9.58
CA SER A 59 41.05 -29.20 8.86
C SER A 59 40.90 -29.34 7.33
N THR A 60 39.85 -30.01 6.85
CA THR A 60 39.54 -30.18 5.41
C THR A 60 39.12 -28.88 4.73
N LEU A 61 38.50 -27.93 5.46
CA LEU A 61 38.15 -26.60 4.92
C LEU A 61 39.36 -25.64 4.88
N SER A 62 40.40 -25.92 5.67
CA SER A 62 41.60 -25.08 5.75
C SER A 62 42.55 -25.25 4.54
N PHE A 63 42.34 -26.26 3.70
CA PHE A 63 43.09 -26.47 2.44
C PHE A 63 42.56 -25.60 1.27
N SER A 64 41.48 -24.85 1.48
CA SER A 64 40.74 -24.10 0.45
C SER A 64 41.27 -22.68 0.18
N GLY A 65 42.50 -22.31 0.54
CA GLY A 65 43.01 -20.94 0.33
C GLY A 65 42.76 -20.38 -1.08
N GLU A 66 43.00 -21.19 -2.12
CA GLU A 66 42.77 -20.81 -3.53
C GLU A 66 41.30 -20.82 -3.95
N ILE A 67 40.49 -21.77 -3.47
CA ILE A 67 39.06 -21.85 -3.82
C ILE A 67 38.28 -20.69 -3.18
N THR A 68 38.63 -20.28 -1.95
CA THR A 68 38.01 -19.09 -1.33
C THR A 68 38.37 -17.83 -2.10
N GLU A 69 39.62 -17.62 -2.51
CA GLU A 69 40.01 -16.39 -3.22
C GLU A 69 39.39 -16.26 -4.63
N ILE A 70 39.26 -17.36 -5.37
CA ILE A 70 38.68 -17.37 -6.72
C ILE A 70 37.15 -17.23 -6.67
N ILE A 71 36.47 -17.88 -5.72
CA ILE A 71 35.02 -17.75 -5.52
C ILE A 71 34.67 -16.36 -4.94
N ASN A 72 35.54 -15.76 -4.12
CA ASN A 72 35.21 -14.56 -3.33
C ASN A 72 35.06 -13.27 -4.13
N ASN A 73 35.68 -13.11 -5.31
CA ASN A 73 35.63 -11.84 -6.02
C ASN A 73 34.81 -11.89 -7.32
N GLY A 74 35.15 -12.78 -8.26
CA GLY A 74 34.47 -12.80 -9.57
C GLY A 74 33.01 -13.27 -9.49
N LEU A 75 32.79 -14.43 -8.87
CA LEU A 75 31.47 -15.04 -8.76
C LEU A 75 30.56 -14.26 -7.81
N TRP A 76 31.11 -13.82 -6.66
CA TRP A 76 30.38 -12.98 -5.71
C TRP A 76 29.93 -11.64 -6.33
N ASN A 77 30.80 -10.96 -7.09
CA ASN A 77 30.43 -9.71 -7.76
C ASN A 77 29.37 -9.94 -8.84
N SER A 78 29.48 -11.02 -9.61
CA SER A 78 28.50 -11.38 -10.65
C SER A 78 27.13 -11.74 -10.05
N PHE A 79 27.14 -12.50 -8.95
CA PHE A 79 25.95 -12.85 -8.18
C PHE A 79 25.30 -11.60 -7.56
N SER A 80 26.09 -10.75 -6.90
CA SER A 80 25.61 -9.50 -6.30
C SER A 80 25.03 -8.55 -7.34
N PHE A 81 25.68 -8.46 -8.51
CA PHE A 81 25.17 -7.70 -9.64
C PHE A 81 23.83 -8.25 -10.13
N LEU A 82 23.71 -9.57 -10.32
CA LEU A 82 22.46 -10.19 -10.79
C LEU A 82 21.33 -10.03 -9.77
N VAL A 83 21.60 -10.21 -8.47
CA VAL A 83 20.62 -9.99 -7.40
C VAL A 83 20.21 -8.52 -7.35
N GLY A 84 21.16 -7.59 -7.41
CA GLY A 84 20.88 -6.15 -7.45
C GLY A 84 20.01 -5.78 -8.64
N PHE A 85 20.38 -6.26 -9.83
CA PHE A 85 19.60 -6.07 -11.05
C PHE A 85 18.18 -6.65 -10.92
N LEU A 86 18.03 -7.87 -10.41
CA LEU A 86 16.74 -8.53 -10.23
C LEU A 86 15.83 -7.76 -9.26
N ILE A 87 16.38 -7.27 -8.16
CA ILE A 87 15.64 -6.46 -7.17
C ILE A 87 15.13 -5.17 -7.83
N VAL A 88 16.00 -4.45 -8.55
CA VAL A 88 15.63 -3.20 -9.23
C VAL A 88 14.57 -3.46 -10.30
N PHE A 89 14.76 -4.50 -11.12
CA PHE A 89 13.82 -4.84 -12.18
C PHE A 89 12.43 -5.21 -11.63
N ARG A 90 12.39 -6.08 -10.62
CA ARG A 90 11.14 -6.49 -9.97
C ARG A 90 10.43 -5.33 -9.27
N THR A 91 11.21 -4.48 -8.60
CA THR A 91 10.66 -3.29 -7.92
C THR A 91 10.11 -2.29 -8.93
N SER A 92 10.83 -2.05 -10.04
CA SER A 92 10.38 -1.18 -11.13
C SER A 92 9.07 -1.66 -11.76
N GLN A 93 8.95 -2.97 -12.04
CA GLN A 93 7.72 -3.54 -12.59
C GLN A 93 6.54 -3.42 -11.60
N SER A 94 6.79 -3.66 -10.32
CA SER A 94 5.77 -3.52 -9.27
C SER A 94 5.33 -2.06 -9.10
N TYR A 95 6.29 -1.13 -9.18
CA TYR A 95 6.05 0.30 -9.09
C TYR A 95 5.22 0.81 -10.27
N SER A 96 5.53 0.38 -11.50
CA SER A 96 4.71 0.72 -12.68
C SER A 96 3.25 0.30 -12.46
N ARG A 97 3.02 -0.96 -12.07
CA ARG A 97 1.66 -1.47 -11.81
C ARG A 97 0.95 -0.72 -10.69
N PHE A 98 1.68 -0.33 -9.64
CA PHE A 98 1.13 0.48 -8.55
C PHE A 98 0.64 1.85 -9.06
N TRP A 99 1.42 2.52 -9.91
CA TRP A 99 1.01 3.80 -10.49
C TRP A 99 -0.12 3.66 -11.49
N ASP A 100 -0.11 2.60 -12.31
CA ASP A 100 -1.21 2.30 -13.22
C ASP A 100 -2.52 2.10 -12.43
N ALA A 101 -2.48 1.34 -11.32
CA ALA A 101 -3.61 1.16 -10.43
C ALA A 101 -4.07 2.49 -9.79
N CYS A 102 -3.14 3.31 -9.30
CA CYS A 102 -3.47 4.66 -8.78
C CYS A 102 -4.15 5.52 -9.85
N GLY A 103 -3.66 5.46 -11.09
CA GLY A 103 -4.23 6.15 -12.24
C GLY A 103 -5.66 5.69 -12.55
N CYS A 104 -5.90 4.37 -12.55
CA CYS A 104 -7.23 3.80 -12.73
C CYS A 104 -8.22 4.26 -11.64
N VAL A 105 -7.81 4.30 -10.37
CA VAL A 105 -8.66 4.79 -9.26
C VAL A 105 -8.98 6.28 -9.42
N ALA A 106 -8.01 7.09 -9.82
CA ALA A 106 -8.22 8.51 -10.09
C ALA A 106 -9.16 8.74 -11.29
N ALA A 107 -8.99 7.97 -12.37
CA ALA A 107 -9.86 8.00 -13.54
C ALA A 107 -11.29 7.58 -13.18
N MET A 108 -11.44 6.50 -12.39
CA MET A 108 -12.73 6.06 -11.86
C MET A 108 -13.42 7.22 -11.14
N ARG A 109 -12.77 7.85 -10.15
CA ARG A 109 -13.33 9.02 -9.46
C ARG A 109 -13.76 10.14 -10.42
N SER A 110 -12.96 10.42 -11.46
CA SER A 110 -13.29 11.43 -12.47
C SER A 110 -14.56 11.09 -13.26
N HIS A 111 -14.71 9.84 -13.72
CA HIS A 111 -15.89 9.41 -14.47
C HIS A 111 -17.17 9.51 -13.64
N TRP A 112 -17.07 9.25 -12.34
CA TRP A 112 -18.22 9.25 -11.44
C TRP A 112 -18.66 10.67 -11.11
N PHE A 113 -17.70 11.57 -10.93
CA PHE A 113 -17.95 12.99 -10.81
C PHE A 113 -18.60 13.57 -12.08
N ASP A 114 -18.10 13.20 -13.25
CA ASP A 114 -18.68 13.64 -14.53
C ASP A 114 -20.10 13.11 -14.76
N ALA A 115 -20.35 11.84 -14.42
CA ALA A 115 -21.70 11.26 -14.45
C ALA A 115 -22.67 12.01 -13.52
N ALA A 116 -22.25 12.31 -12.28
CA ALA A 116 -23.04 13.11 -11.35
C ALA A 116 -23.34 14.50 -11.93
N ASN A 117 -22.33 15.16 -12.49
CA ASN A 117 -22.48 16.49 -13.09
C ASN A 117 -23.48 16.47 -14.26
N CYS A 118 -23.34 15.52 -15.18
CA CYS A 118 -24.27 15.35 -16.31
C CYS A 118 -25.71 15.14 -15.83
N LEU A 119 -25.94 14.26 -14.85
CA LEU A 119 -27.27 14.02 -14.28
C LEU A 119 -27.86 15.29 -13.64
N THR A 120 -27.06 16.04 -12.89
CA THR A 120 -27.53 17.31 -12.30
C THR A 120 -27.80 18.40 -13.34
N ALA A 121 -27.04 18.41 -14.44
CA ALA A 121 -27.22 19.35 -15.55
C ALA A 121 -28.50 19.08 -16.35
N PHE A 122 -28.87 17.81 -16.54
CA PHE A 122 -30.16 17.46 -17.17
C PHE A 122 -31.35 18.03 -16.41
N CYS A 123 -31.27 18.09 -15.09
CA CYS A 123 -32.31 18.70 -14.27
C CYS A 123 -32.43 20.22 -14.43
N ALA A 124 -31.45 20.92 -15.04
CA ALA A 124 -31.50 22.37 -15.22
C ALA A 124 -32.59 22.82 -16.21
N HIS A 125 -33.03 21.93 -17.10
CA HIS A 125 -34.09 22.21 -18.07
C HIS A 125 -35.49 21.80 -17.61
N TYR A 126 -35.62 21.30 -16.38
CA TYR A 126 -36.91 20.88 -15.83
C TYR A 126 -37.73 22.09 -15.34
N THR A 127 -38.95 22.23 -15.86
CA THR A 127 -39.86 23.37 -15.60
C THR A 127 -40.93 23.09 -14.54
N GLY A 128 -40.92 21.92 -13.91
CA GLY A 128 -41.87 21.55 -12.85
C GLY A 128 -41.42 21.98 -11.44
N ASN A 129 -41.83 21.21 -10.44
CA ASN A 129 -41.49 21.49 -9.04
C ASN A 129 -39.98 21.41 -8.78
N GLN A 130 -39.41 22.50 -8.26
CA GLN A 130 -37.97 22.59 -7.98
C GLN A 130 -37.57 21.73 -6.77
N ASP A 131 -38.49 21.48 -5.84
CA ASP A 131 -38.21 20.66 -4.65
C ASP A 131 -37.96 19.18 -5.04
N ASP A 132 -38.68 18.68 -6.04
CA ASP A 132 -38.50 17.33 -6.59
C ASP A 132 -37.12 17.20 -7.26
N VAL A 133 -36.67 18.27 -7.95
CA VAL A 133 -35.34 18.32 -8.57
C VAL A 133 -34.23 18.31 -7.52
N VAL A 134 -34.37 19.08 -6.45
CA VAL A 134 -33.39 19.10 -5.35
C VAL A 134 -33.31 17.73 -4.69
N THR A 135 -34.46 17.11 -4.42
CA THR A 135 -34.54 15.76 -3.84
C THR A 135 -33.87 14.72 -4.74
N PHE A 136 -34.15 14.75 -6.04
CA PHE A 136 -33.50 13.87 -7.01
C PHE A 136 -31.97 14.07 -7.06
N LYS A 137 -31.50 15.32 -7.14
CA LYS A 137 -30.07 15.64 -7.17
C LYS A 137 -29.35 15.12 -5.92
N HIS A 138 -29.93 15.31 -4.73
CA HIS A 138 -29.38 14.78 -3.50
C HIS A 138 -29.31 13.25 -3.50
N ARG A 139 -30.39 12.55 -3.92
CA ARG A 139 -30.38 11.08 -4.02
C ARG A 139 -29.29 10.57 -4.97
N VAL A 140 -29.17 11.16 -6.16
CA VAL A 140 -28.15 10.77 -7.15
C VAL A 140 -26.73 10.96 -6.59
N ILE A 141 -26.43 12.11 -5.97
CA ILE A 141 -25.09 12.38 -5.41
C ILE A 141 -24.76 11.38 -4.30
N ARG A 142 -25.71 11.08 -3.40
CA ARG A 142 -25.53 10.09 -2.34
C ARG A 142 -25.27 8.68 -2.89
N LEU A 143 -26.05 8.24 -3.89
CA LEU A 143 -25.87 6.94 -4.52
C LEU A 143 -24.49 6.81 -5.20
N ILE A 144 -24.05 7.85 -5.92
CA ILE A 144 -22.73 7.87 -6.56
C ILE A 144 -21.62 7.84 -5.49
N SER A 145 -21.77 8.57 -4.39
CA SER A 145 -20.82 8.55 -3.26
C SER A 145 -20.73 7.15 -2.62
N LEU A 146 -21.87 6.50 -2.38
CA LEU A 146 -21.93 5.17 -1.76
C LEU A 146 -21.34 4.10 -2.68
N LEU A 147 -21.69 4.15 -3.97
CA LEU A 147 -21.14 3.25 -4.97
C LEU A 147 -19.60 3.42 -5.02
N HIS A 148 -19.07 4.65 -4.84
CA HIS A 148 -17.62 4.90 -4.96
C HIS A 148 -16.87 4.30 -3.78
N ALA A 149 -17.43 4.47 -2.57
CA ALA A 149 -16.93 3.82 -1.38
C ALA A 149 -16.99 2.29 -1.47
N LEU A 150 -18.06 1.73 -2.04
CA LEU A 150 -18.18 0.29 -2.25
C LEU A 150 -17.13 -0.25 -3.23
N ALA A 151 -16.90 0.46 -4.34
CA ALA A 151 -15.85 0.09 -5.29
C ALA A 151 -14.45 0.12 -4.65
N LEU A 152 -14.18 1.11 -3.78
CA LEU A 152 -12.93 1.17 -3.02
C LEU A 152 -12.82 0.06 -1.98
N ALA A 153 -13.93 -0.33 -1.34
CA ALA A 153 -13.95 -1.41 -0.36
C ALA A 153 -13.65 -2.76 -1.00
N GLU A 154 -14.17 -3.01 -2.21
CA GLU A 154 -13.88 -4.23 -2.97
C GLU A 154 -12.42 -4.31 -3.42
N MET A 155 -11.79 -3.16 -3.69
CA MET A 155 -10.36 -3.09 -4.01
C MET A 155 -9.47 -3.23 -2.76
N GLU A 156 -10.01 -3.03 -1.56
CA GLU A 156 -9.26 -3.10 -0.32
C GLU A 156 -9.18 -4.55 0.19
N ASP A 157 -7.97 -5.08 0.20
CA ASP A 157 -7.70 -6.37 0.83
C ASP A 157 -7.52 -6.17 2.35
N SER A 158 -8.55 -6.54 3.13
CA SER A 158 -8.56 -6.44 4.58
C SER A 158 -8.75 -7.81 5.23
N ASP A 159 -7.73 -8.27 5.96
CA ASP A 159 -7.76 -9.56 6.67
C ASP A 159 -8.74 -9.57 7.86
N ASP A 160 -8.99 -8.40 8.46
CA ASP A 160 -9.80 -8.23 9.67
C ASP A 160 -11.28 -7.85 9.38
N GLY A 161 -11.70 -7.88 8.11
CA GLY A 161 -13.07 -7.52 7.68
C GLY A 161 -13.47 -6.07 7.95
N THR A 162 -12.52 -5.23 8.39
CA THR A 162 -12.71 -3.80 8.64
C THR A 162 -12.13 -3.02 7.48
N TYR A 163 -12.99 -2.56 6.57
CA TYR A 163 -12.58 -1.82 5.39
C TYR A 163 -12.45 -0.32 5.71
N LEU A 164 -11.26 0.25 5.48
CA LEU A 164 -11.01 1.69 5.57
C LEU A 164 -11.83 2.47 4.54
N ALA A 165 -12.19 1.86 3.42
CA ALA A 165 -13.06 2.46 2.41
C ALA A 165 -14.44 2.88 2.95
N PHE A 166 -14.98 2.21 3.97
CA PHE A 166 -16.22 2.65 4.62
C PHE A 166 -16.00 3.74 5.67
N SER A 167 -14.75 4.02 6.04
CA SER A 167 -14.38 5.16 6.88
C SER A 167 -14.13 6.46 6.08
N THR A 168 -14.15 6.37 4.75
CA THR A 168 -14.10 7.56 3.88
C THR A 168 -15.33 8.41 4.12
N GLU A 169 -15.18 9.73 4.06
CA GLU A 169 -16.28 10.68 4.27
C GLU A 169 -17.35 10.49 3.19
N LEU A 170 -18.42 9.77 3.56
CA LEU A 170 -19.61 9.54 2.75
C LEU A 170 -20.54 10.75 2.88
N ILE A 171 -21.09 11.20 1.75
CA ILE A 171 -22.12 12.25 1.77
C ILE A 171 -23.43 11.61 2.29
N ASP A 172 -23.72 11.85 3.57
CA ASP A 172 -25.00 11.60 4.24
C ASP A 172 -25.66 10.23 3.93
N PRO A 173 -25.07 9.11 4.42
CA PRO A 173 -25.59 7.77 4.18
C PRO A 173 -26.91 7.48 4.91
N ASP A 174 -27.21 8.20 6.01
CA ASP A 174 -28.41 8.00 6.83
C ASP A 174 -29.68 8.51 6.13
N GLY A 175 -29.54 9.35 5.11
CA GLY A 175 -30.66 9.84 4.29
C GLY A 175 -31.16 8.88 3.20
N LEU A 176 -30.75 7.60 3.22
CA LEU A 176 -31.15 6.53 2.29
C LEU A 176 -32.02 5.45 2.93
N ASP A 177 -32.65 5.74 4.08
CA ASP A 177 -33.55 4.80 4.76
C ASP A 177 -34.73 4.36 3.88
N ALA A 178 -35.30 3.19 4.18
CA ALA A 178 -36.36 2.55 3.39
C ALA A 178 -37.60 3.45 3.17
N GLU A 179 -37.87 4.39 4.07
CA GLU A 179 -38.91 5.42 3.90
C GLU A 179 -38.59 6.40 2.78
N ALA A 180 -37.31 6.81 2.61
CA ALA A 180 -36.89 7.72 1.55
C ALA A 180 -36.83 7.06 0.15
N LEU A 181 -36.89 5.72 0.06
CA LEU A 181 -36.93 4.97 -1.20
C LEU A 181 -38.37 4.76 -1.74
N HIS A 182 -39.38 4.92 -0.90
CA HIS A 182 -40.79 4.71 -1.23
C HIS A 182 -41.59 6.00 -1.46
N GLU A 183 -41.03 7.17 -1.16
CA GLU A 183 -41.50 8.49 -1.60
C GLU A 183 -40.79 8.98 -2.87
#